data_AF-A0A1Q6K2V4-F1
#
_entry.id   AF-A0A1Q6K2V4-F1
#
_cell.length_a   1.000
_cell.length_b   1.000
_cell.length_c   1.000
_cell.angle_alpha   90.00
_cell.angle_beta   90.00
_cell.angle_gamma   90.00
#
_symmetry.space_group_name_H-M   'P 1'
#
loop_
_entity.id
_entity.type
_entity.pdbx_description
1 polymer ?
#
loop_
_entity_poly.entity_id
_entity_poly.type
_entity_poly.pdbx_seq_one_letter_code
_entity_poly.pdbx_strand_id
1 'polypeptide(L)'
;MEQRSLRVVSTNKNFFTKLTNTISRLLIPTKLGINGIMISIKRSSLVKAFEAYKNENKDEAKKENLSKKYEDAYTLYLEAIDKYIMDSIYKKVKNGTATEFEKDALSNYYEVIHLKQTEYLEYKYKKQQYLLQLDYQTLKSEENKIIPKYERFYSVKIEQLYKGVLKHYSIQLADNLTYQDKNIIYDKIFTLLEDYITEVLPLKLKLDDSNMYKNIISQYEKFDRFTVGKLDVKDTIEKRMILLGISRQLFTHSLPLVVAEQCYVKILKDLRQIIISTKIASKKEAAYKLLIELIEDYNIRLLSTKIYWDKPSDREEYKLFWNEYKKLQKSKEEDLEKYEKQKEVLFIKADLKKLQAARRDYSKIVDFYKAKLVELGAMREIKNKCKTSEKIYSRIKRQEKKEIG
;
A
#
# COMPACT_ATOMS: atom_id res chain seq x y z
N MET A 1 -41.60 32.58 11.89
CA MET A 1 -40.66 31.63 12.51
C MET A 1 -40.02 30.81 11.39
N GLU A 2 -38.70 30.94 11.25
CA GLU A 2 -37.93 30.58 10.07
C GLU A 2 -37.67 29.08 9.89
N GLN A 3 -37.72 28.65 8.63
CA GLN A 3 -37.27 27.35 8.14
C GLN A 3 -35.74 27.25 8.22
N ARG A 4 -35.22 26.31 9.00
CA ARG A 4 -33.79 25.95 8.99
C ARG A 4 -33.52 24.96 7.86
N SER A 5 -33.03 25.47 6.73
CA SER A 5 -32.39 24.65 5.71
C SER A 5 -31.01 24.18 6.21
N LEU A 6 -30.73 22.89 6.03
CA LEU A 6 -29.42 22.28 6.26
C LEU A 6 -28.40 22.97 5.38
N ARG A 7 -27.52 23.78 5.99
CA ARG A 7 -26.30 24.27 5.32
C ARG A 7 -25.44 23.06 4.97
N VAL A 8 -25.32 22.79 3.66
CA VAL A 8 -24.26 21.95 3.11
C VAL A 8 -22.94 22.57 3.55
N VAL A 9 -22.26 21.90 4.49
CA VAL A 9 -20.95 22.34 4.99
C VAL A 9 -20.00 22.39 3.81
N SER A 10 -19.41 23.57 3.60
CA SER A 10 -18.39 23.86 2.61
C SER A 10 -17.05 23.21 2.98
N THR A 11 -16.99 21.88 3.08
CA THR A 11 -15.76 21.10 3.20
C THR A 11 -15.25 20.80 1.80
N ASN A 12 -14.41 21.69 1.22
CA ASN A 12 -13.46 21.37 0.14
C ASN A 12 -12.60 22.57 -0.35
N LYS A 13 -12.22 23.51 0.52
CA LYS A 13 -11.20 24.54 0.17
C LYS A 13 -9.91 24.41 0.98
N ASN A 14 -10.00 23.98 2.24
CA ASN A 14 -8.83 23.78 3.12
C ASN A 14 -8.06 22.47 2.85
N PHE A 15 -8.71 21.48 2.23
CA PHE A 15 -8.10 20.19 1.87
C PHE A 15 -7.13 20.36 0.68
N PHE A 16 -7.59 21.02 -0.39
CA PHE A 16 -6.78 21.24 -1.59
C PHE A 16 -5.62 22.24 -1.38
N THR A 17 -5.80 23.24 -0.51
CA THR A 17 -4.72 24.18 -0.13
C THR A 17 -3.63 23.52 0.71
N LYS A 18 -3.95 22.47 1.49
CA LYS A 18 -2.95 21.63 2.16
C LYS A 18 -2.23 20.70 1.19
N LEU A 19 -2.95 20.09 0.24
CA LEU A 19 -2.38 19.29 -0.86
C LEU A 19 -1.34 20.06 -1.68
N THR A 20 -1.60 21.33 -1.99
CA THR A 20 -0.62 22.19 -2.69
C THR A 20 0.64 22.46 -1.86
N ASN A 21 0.52 22.54 -0.53
CA ASN A 21 1.65 22.83 0.35
C ASN A 21 2.52 21.59 0.67
N THR A 22 1.98 20.37 0.58
CA THR A 22 2.78 19.14 0.73
C THR A 22 3.51 18.81 -0.58
N ILE A 23 2.88 19.01 -1.74
CA ILE A 23 3.55 18.95 -3.06
C ILE A 23 4.65 20.01 -3.15
N SER A 24 4.47 21.19 -2.54
CA SER A 24 5.49 22.25 -2.55
C SER A 24 6.66 21.99 -1.62
N ARG A 25 6.53 21.13 -0.59
CA ARG A 25 7.67 20.78 0.30
C ARG A 25 8.64 19.80 -0.33
N LEU A 26 8.23 19.05 -1.35
CA LEU A 26 9.11 18.17 -2.13
C LEU A 26 9.82 18.91 -3.29
N LEU A 27 9.59 20.21 -3.44
CA LEU A 27 10.14 21.04 -4.51
C LEU A 27 10.80 22.29 -3.92
N ILE A 28 12.08 22.17 -3.58
CA ILE A 28 12.92 23.36 -3.40
C ILE A 28 13.14 23.99 -4.79
N PRO A 29 12.88 25.29 -4.97
CA PRO A 29 13.08 25.98 -6.22
C PRO A 29 14.54 26.42 -6.34
N THR A 30 15.31 25.75 -7.19
CA THR A 30 16.50 26.35 -7.81
C THR A 30 16.26 26.45 -9.30
N LYS A 31 16.04 27.68 -9.75
CA LYS A 31 15.91 28.10 -11.15
C LYS A 31 17.05 27.51 -11.99
N LEU A 32 16.73 26.51 -12.83
CA LEU A 32 17.35 26.15 -14.13
C LEU A 32 16.97 24.69 -14.44
N GLY A 33 15.83 24.51 -15.08
CA GLY A 33 15.31 23.20 -15.45
C GLY A 33 15.97 22.59 -16.70
N ILE A 34 15.61 21.34 -16.98
CA ILE A 34 15.94 20.59 -18.20
C ILE A 34 15.16 21.16 -19.40
N ASN A 35 15.48 22.38 -19.82
CA ASN A 35 14.73 23.06 -20.87
C ASN A 35 15.43 22.96 -22.23
N GLY A 36 15.55 21.73 -22.73
CA GLY A 36 15.94 21.52 -24.12
C GLY A 36 14.82 21.98 -25.06
N ILE A 37 15.09 22.93 -25.96
CA ILE A 37 14.12 23.40 -26.98
C ILE A 37 13.46 22.21 -27.70
N MET A 38 14.24 21.16 -27.99
CA MET A 38 13.76 19.92 -28.59
C MET A 38 12.69 19.21 -27.72
N ILE A 39 12.92 19.08 -26.40
CA ILE A 39 11.96 18.47 -25.47
C ILE A 39 10.65 19.24 -25.50
N SER A 40 10.72 20.58 -25.46
CA SER A 40 9.53 21.43 -25.50
C SER A 40 8.72 21.31 -26.80
N ILE A 41 9.41 21.17 -27.95
CA ILE A 41 8.76 20.88 -29.25
C ILE A 41 8.09 19.51 -29.23
N LYS A 42 8.81 18.46 -28.78
CA LYS A 42 8.28 17.09 -28.76
C LYS A 42 7.12 16.94 -27.76
N ARG A 43 7.21 17.56 -26.58
CA ARG A 43 6.12 17.63 -25.59
C ARG A 43 4.86 18.24 -26.19
N SER A 44 5.00 19.35 -26.92
CA SER A 44 3.87 20.01 -27.57
C SER A 44 3.23 19.12 -28.64
N SER A 45 4.03 18.39 -29.42
CA SER A 45 3.55 17.42 -30.40
C SER A 45 2.81 16.26 -29.73
N LEU A 46 3.38 15.70 -28.65
CA LEU A 46 2.78 14.64 -27.85
C LEU A 46 1.42 15.03 -27.28
N VAL A 47 1.33 16.20 -26.63
CA VAL A 47 0.08 16.67 -26.03
C VAL A 47 -1.01 16.81 -27.09
N LYS A 48 -0.69 17.36 -28.27
CA LYS A 48 -1.64 17.47 -29.40
C LYS A 48 -2.08 16.09 -29.90
N ALA A 49 -1.16 15.16 -30.07
CA ALA A 49 -1.48 13.80 -30.52
C ALA A 49 -2.34 13.04 -29.50
N PHE A 50 -2.04 13.21 -28.20
CA PHE A 50 -2.83 12.64 -27.11
C PHE A 50 -4.25 13.21 -27.05
N GLU A 51 -4.41 14.54 -27.15
CA GLU A 51 -5.73 15.18 -27.21
C GLU A 51 -6.54 14.68 -28.42
N ALA A 52 -5.93 14.61 -29.60
CA ALA A 52 -6.59 14.10 -30.80
C ALA A 52 -7.04 12.65 -30.64
N TYR A 53 -6.18 11.77 -30.12
CA TYR A 53 -6.49 10.37 -29.84
C TYR A 53 -7.62 10.22 -28.81
N LYS A 54 -7.60 10.98 -27.72
CA LYS A 54 -8.61 10.90 -26.65
C LYS A 54 -9.98 11.45 -27.05
N ASN A 55 -10.01 12.44 -27.93
CA ASN A 55 -11.25 13.07 -28.38
C ASN A 55 -11.96 12.28 -29.51
N GLU A 56 -11.26 11.37 -30.19
CA GLU A 56 -11.85 10.51 -31.22
C GLU A 56 -12.56 9.31 -30.61
N ASN A 57 -13.90 9.34 -30.64
CA ASN A 57 -14.76 8.31 -30.04
C ASN A 57 -15.82 7.78 -31.02
N LYS A 58 -15.81 8.22 -32.29
CA LYS A 58 -16.85 7.89 -33.26
C LYS A 58 -16.37 6.88 -34.30
N ASP A 59 -15.12 7.03 -34.76
CA ASP A 59 -14.53 6.20 -35.83
C ASP A 59 -13.36 5.37 -35.29
N GLU A 60 -13.53 4.04 -35.30
CA GLU A 60 -12.55 3.09 -34.77
C GLU A 60 -11.26 3.03 -35.60
N ALA A 61 -11.36 3.07 -36.93
CA ALA A 61 -10.20 3.05 -37.82
C ALA A 61 -9.38 4.35 -37.68
N LYS A 62 -10.06 5.49 -37.58
CA LYS A 62 -9.42 6.78 -37.32
C LYS A 62 -8.81 6.83 -35.93
N LYS A 63 -9.46 6.26 -34.92
CA LYS A 63 -8.94 6.16 -33.55
C LYS A 63 -7.67 5.32 -33.47
N GLU A 64 -7.61 4.19 -34.19
CA GLU A 64 -6.41 3.37 -34.27
C GLU A 64 -5.23 4.14 -34.89
N ASN A 65 -5.49 4.85 -36.00
CA ASN A 65 -4.47 5.68 -36.65
C ASN A 65 -3.96 6.81 -35.74
N LEU A 66 -4.85 7.47 -34.99
CA LEU A 66 -4.47 8.48 -34.00
C LEU A 66 -3.70 7.88 -32.83
N SER A 67 -4.02 6.64 -32.42
CA SER A 67 -3.26 5.91 -31.39
C SER A 67 -1.81 5.67 -31.82
N LYS A 68 -1.58 5.25 -33.07
CA LYS A 68 -0.22 5.05 -33.62
C LYS A 68 0.57 6.36 -33.61
N LYS A 69 -0.03 7.45 -34.12
CA LYS A 69 0.59 8.79 -34.09
C LYS A 69 0.93 9.27 -32.67
N TYR A 70 0.06 8.96 -31.70
CA TYR A 70 0.31 9.27 -30.30
C TYR A 70 1.50 8.46 -29.74
N GLU A 71 1.57 7.15 -29.98
CA GLU A 71 2.69 6.33 -29.51
C GLU A 71 4.03 6.71 -30.17
N ASP A 72 4.01 7.10 -31.45
CA ASP A 72 5.19 7.63 -32.14
C ASP A 72 5.66 8.95 -31.52
N ALA A 73 4.73 9.89 -31.29
CA ALA A 73 5.03 11.17 -30.66
C ALA A 73 5.54 10.98 -29.22
N TYR A 74 4.99 10.02 -28.48
CA TYR A 74 5.42 9.67 -27.13
C TYR A 74 6.84 9.10 -27.12
N THR A 75 7.16 8.21 -28.05
CA THR A 75 8.51 7.64 -28.20
C THR A 75 9.53 8.73 -28.49
N LEU A 76 9.28 9.58 -29.49
CA LEU A 76 10.17 10.69 -29.83
C LEU A 76 10.36 11.70 -28.70
N TYR A 77 9.33 11.90 -27.87
CA TYR A 77 9.40 12.76 -26.70
C TYR A 77 10.29 12.16 -25.60
N LEU A 78 10.12 10.88 -25.27
CA LEU A 78 10.99 10.21 -24.30
C LEU A 78 12.44 10.16 -24.77
N GLU A 79 12.69 9.89 -26.05
CA GLU A 79 14.03 9.91 -26.64
C GLU A 79 14.70 11.29 -26.52
N ALA A 80 13.92 12.37 -26.68
CA ALA A 80 14.46 13.72 -26.53
C ALA A 80 14.91 14.00 -25.08
N ILE A 81 14.17 13.51 -24.08
CA ILE A 81 14.55 13.62 -22.67
C ILE A 81 15.78 12.75 -22.38
N ASP A 82 15.77 11.49 -22.83
CA ASP A 82 16.87 10.52 -22.64
C ASP A 82 18.19 11.06 -23.22
N LYS A 83 18.15 11.59 -24.44
CA LYS A 83 19.31 12.23 -25.07
C LYS A 83 19.76 13.46 -24.30
N TYR A 84 18.85 14.29 -23.83
CA TYR A 84 19.23 15.47 -23.04
C TYR A 84 19.99 15.11 -21.77
N ILE A 85 19.59 14.04 -21.07
CA ILE A 85 20.31 13.57 -19.87
C ILE A 85 21.77 13.25 -20.23
N MET A 86 22.00 12.51 -21.31
CA MET A 86 23.35 12.10 -21.70
C MET A 86 24.18 13.21 -22.37
N ASP A 87 23.54 14.06 -23.17
CA ASP A 87 24.24 15.07 -23.96
C ASP A 87 24.46 16.38 -23.21
N SER A 88 23.61 16.68 -22.21
CA SER A 88 23.66 17.91 -21.42
C SER A 88 23.99 17.61 -19.96
N ILE A 89 23.12 16.90 -19.24
CA ILE A 89 23.27 16.72 -17.78
C ILE A 89 24.58 16.00 -17.45
N TYR A 90 24.86 14.87 -18.11
CA TYR A 90 26.12 14.13 -17.92
C TYR A 90 27.35 15.00 -18.17
N LYS A 91 27.36 15.82 -19.24
CA LYS A 91 28.49 16.71 -19.53
C LYS A 91 28.64 17.79 -18.46
N LYS A 92 27.54 18.38 -17.98
CA LYS A 92 27.57 19.36 -16.88
C LYS A 92 28.11 18.73 -15.59
N VAL A 93 27.68 17.52 -15.26
CA VAL A 93 28.17 16.80 -14.07
C VAL A 93 29.66 16.50 -14.21
N LYS A 94 30.08 15.97 -15.36
CA LYS A 94 31.49 15.69 -15.65
C LYS A 94 32.38 16.93 -15.58
N ASN A 95 31.87 18.08 -16.02
CA ASN A 95 32.60 19.36 -16.03
C ASN A 95 32.48 20.14 -14.70
N GLY A 96 31.79 19.61 -13.69
CA GLY A 96 31.61 20.28 -12.40
C GLY A 96 30.68 21.50 -12.44
N THR A 97 29.88 21.67 -13.49
CA THR A 97 28.96 22.82 -13.68
C THR A 97 27.48 22.46 -13.45
N ALA A 98 27.18 21.22 -13.07
CA ALA A 98 25.82 20.76 -12.82
C ALA A 98 25.28 21.29 -11.48
N THR A 99 23.99 21.61 -11.48
CA THR A 99 23.23 21.85 -10.25
C THR A 99 23.09 20.54 -9.44
N GLU A 100 22.73 20.65 -8.16
CA GLU A 100 22.50 19.46 -7.33
C GLU A 100 21.35 18.61 -7.89
N PHE A 101 20.27 19.25 -8.33
CA PHE A 101 19.17 18.59 -9.02
C PHE A 101 19.63 17.79 -10.26
N GLU A 102 20.53 18.36 -11.07
CA GLU A 102 21.08 17.69 -12.25
C GLU A 102 21.97 16.49 -11.89
N LYS A 103 22.72 16.56 -10.78
CA LYS A 103 23.49 15.42 -10.27
C LYS A 103 22.57 14.31 -9.78
N ASP A 104 21.55 14.65 -8.99
CA ASP A 104 20.55 13.69 -8.50
C ASP A 104 19.81 13.04 -9.65
N ALA A 105 19.43 13.83 -10.66
CA ALA A 105 18.80 13.31 -11.86
C ALA A 105 19.71 12.31 -12.61
N LEU A 106 21.00 12.60 -12.74
CA LEU A 106 21.92 11.66 -13.39
C LEU A 106 22.11 10.38 -12.56
N SER A 107 22.22 10.51 -11.23
CA SER A 107 22.36 9.37 -10.32
C SER A 107 21.17 8.43 -10.41
N ASN A 108 19.95 8.96 -10.23
CA ASN A 108 18.71 8.21 -10.33
C ASN A 108 18.52 7.59 -11.73
N TYR A 109 18.94 8.30 -12.78
CA TYR A 109 18.92 7.74 -14.13
C TYR A 109 19.79 6.48 -14.23
N TYR A 110 21.00 6.48 -13.69
CA TYR A 110 21.87 5.31 -13.71
C TYR A 110 21.33 4.14 -12.88
N GLU A 111 20.73 4.40 -11.73
CA GLU A 111 20.03 3.37 -10.94
C GLU A 111 18.95 2.69 -11.78
N VAL A 112 18.16 3.48 -12.51
CA VAL A 112 17.13 2.94 -13.41
C VAL A 112 17.77 2.17 -14.58
N ILE A 113 18.83 2.67 -15.21
CA ILE A 113 19.53 1.97 -16.30
C ILE A 113 20.09 0.62 -15.82
N HIS A 114 20.59 0.53 -14.59
CA HIS A 114 21.13 -0.71 -14.03
C HIS A 114 20.08 -1.84 -14.00
N LEU A 115 18.80 -1.50 -13.77
CA LEU A 115 17.70 -2.47 -13.82
C LEU A 115 17.60 -3.19 -15.17
N LYS A 116 18.11 -2.61 -16.26
CA LYS A 116 18.10 -3.25 -17.59
C LYS A 116 18.80 -4.61 -17.59
N GLN A 117 19.82 -4.78 -16.74
CA GLN A 117 20.62 -6.00 -16.66
C GLN A 117 19.98 -7.05 -15.75
N THR A 118 19.25 -6.62 -14.71
CA THR A 118 18.72 -7.50 -13.66
C THR A 118 17.24 -7.81 -13.84
N GLU A 119 16.42 -6.82 -14.23
CA GLU A 119 14.96 -6.86 -14.26
C GLU A 119 14.43 -6.07 -15.47
N TYR A 120 14.59 -6.63 -16.68
CA TYR A 120 14.31 -5.91 -17.94
C TYR A 120 12.87 -5.37 -18.06
N LEU A 121 11.89 -6.11 -17.54
CA LEU A 121 10.48 -5.69 -17.60
C LEU A 121 10.21 -4.54 -16.63
N GLU A 122 10.76 -4.59 -15.41
CA GLU A 122 10.73 -3.50 -14.43
C GLU A 122 11.40 -2.23 -15.01
N TYR A 123 12.59 -2.40 -15.60
CA TYR A 123 13.33 -1.34 -16.28
C TYR A 123 12.48 -0.60 -17.33
N LYS A 124 11.76 -1.34 -18.18
CA LYS A 124 10.94 -0.75 -19.25
C LYS A 124 9.90 0.23 -18.72
N TYR A 125 9.31 -0.06 -17.57
CA TYR A 125 8.33 0.82 -16.93
C TYR A 125 9.01 1.94 -16.14
N LYS A 126 10.00 1.61 -15.30
CA LYS A 126 10.68 2.56 -14.42
C LYS A 126 11.44 3.63 -15.21
N LYS A 127 12.06 3.29 -16.35
CA LYS A 127 12.69 4.27 -17.26
C LYS A 127 11.67 5.30 -17.76
N GLN A 128 10.50 4.86 -18.19
CA GLN A 128 9.47 5.78 -18.65
C GLN A 128 8.91 6.65 -17.52
N GLN A 129 8.67 6.07 -16.33
CA GLN A 129 8.22 6.82 -15.16
C GLN A 129 9.22 7.92 -14.82
N TYR A 130 10.50 7.56 -14.74
CA TYR A 130 11.58 8.46 -14.42
C TYR A 130 11.68 9.64 -15.40
N LEU A 131 11.72 9.36 -16.72
CA LEU A 131 11.80 10.41 -17.73
C LEU A 131 10.60 11.37 -17.68
N LEU A 132 9.39 10.84 -17.47
CA LEU A 132 8.18 11.65 -17.34
C LEU A 132 8.18 12.50 -16.06
N GLN A 133 8.54 11.91 -14.92
CA GLN A 133 8.61 12.61 -13.64
C GLN A 133 9.65 13.75 -13.70
N LEU A 134 10.81 13.49 -14.29
CA LEU A 134 11.89 14.46 -14.43
C LEU A 134 11.45 15.69 -15.24
N ASP A 135 10.77 15.47 -16.37
CA ASP A 135 10.24 16.56 -17.20
C ASP A 135 9.09 17.30 -16.50
N TYR A 136 8.21 16.57 -15.79
CA TYR A 136 7.10 17.18 -15.07
C TYR A 136 7.55 18.05 -13.88
N GLN A 137 8.56 17.61 -13.13
CA GLN A 137 9.18 18.41 -12.07
C GLN A 137 9.79 19.69 -12.63
N THR A 138 10.47 19.59 -13.78
CA THR A 138 11.00 20.74 -14.51
C THR A 138 9.88 21.74 -14.88
N LEU A 139 8.79 21.25 -15.46
CA LEU A 139 7.65 22.09 -15.85
C LEU A 139 6.99 22.81 -14.67
N LYS A 140 6.85 22.16 -13.51
CA LYS A 140 6.24 22.77 -12.31
C LYS A 140 7.02 23.98 -11.80
N SER A 141 8.32 24.06 -12.09
CA SER A 141 9.18 25.18 -11.69
C SER A 141 9.00 26.43 -12.58
N GLU A 142 8.22 26.33 -13.67
CA GLU A 142 8.01 27.40 -14.65
C GLU A 142 6.50 27.74 -14.77
N GLU A 143 6.14 29.02 -14.88
CA GLU A 143 4.77 29.40 -15.24
C GLU A 143 4.55 29.18 -16.75
N ASN A 144 3.98 28.03 -17.13
CA ASN A 144 3.79 27.68 -18.54
C ASN A 144 2.33 27.29 -18.88
N LYS A 145 1.78 27.91 -19.94
CA LYS A 145 0.41 27.66 -20.45
C LYS A 145 0.17 26.21 -20.89
N ILE A 146 1.22 25.43 -21.16
CA ILE A 146 1.09 24.02 -21.56
C ILE A 146 0.80 23.07 -20.38
N ILE A 147 1.12 23.48 -19.14
CA ILE A 147 1.05 22.63 -17.95
C ILE A 147 -0.32 21.98 -17.77
N PRO A 148 -1.46 22.69 -17.86
CA PRO A 148 -2.77 22.07 -17.63
C PRO A 148 -3.08 20.94 -18.64
N LYS A 149 -2.65 21.08 -19.89
CA LYS A 149 -2.83 20.06 -20.92
C LYS A 149 -1.88 18.88 -20.72
N TYR A 150 -0.63 19.17 -20.35
CA TYR A 150 0.35 18.16 -20.02
C TYR A 150 -0.05 17.36 -18.78
N GLU A 151 -0.60 17.99 -17.72
CA GLU A 151 -1.08 17.33 -16.51
C GLU A 151 -2.14 16.24 -16.81
N ARG A 152 -3.02 16.48 -17.81
CA ARG A 152 -3.99 15.49 -18.27
C ARG A 152 -3.33 14.29 -18.92
N PHE A 153 -2.37 14.52 -19.81
CA PHE A 153 -1.58 13.44 -20.42
C PHE A 153 -0.78 12.66 -19.36
N TYR A 154 -0.01 13.39 -18.56
CA TYR A 154 0.90 12.85 -17.55
C TYR A 154 0.14 11.98 -16.54
N SER A 155 -0.97 12.48 -15.98
CA SER A 155 -1.77 11.73 -14.99
C SER A 155 -2.32 10.40 -15.52
N VAL A 156 -2.65 10.33 -16.81
CA VAL A 156 -3.10 9.08 -17.46
C VAL A 156 -1.92 8.15 -17.71
N LYS A 157 -0.84 8.63 -18.34
CA LYS A 157 0.29 7.77 -18.72
C LYS A 157 1.07 7.28 -17.51
N ILE A 158 1.33 8.14 -16.52
CA ILE A 158 2.07 7.75 -15.31
C ILE A 158 1.30 6.68 -14.52
N GLU A 159 -0.02 6.80 -14.39
CA GLU A 159 -0.86 5.80 -13.73
C GLU A 159 -0.80 4.45 -14.47
N GLN A 160 -0.84 4.46 -15.82
CA GLN A 160 -0.69 3.24 -16.60
C GLN A 160 0.66 2.55 -16.34
N LEU A 161 1.74 3.32 -16.20
CA LEU A 161 3.06 2.78 -15.88
C LEU A 161 3.11 2.18 -14.48
N TYR A 162 2.58 2.88 -13.46
CA TYR A 162 2.44 2.34 -12.10
C TYR A 162 1.62 1.04 -12.08
N LYS A 163 0.50 1.00 -12.82
CA LYS A 163 -0.31 -0.20 -13.02
C LYS A 163 0.48 -1.34 -13.68
N GLY A 164 1.37 -1.02 -14.60
CA GLY A 164 2.26 -1.98 -15.27
C GLY A 164 3.30 -2.59 -14.34
N VAL A 165 4.01 -1.76 -13.56
CA VAL A 165 4.99 -2.23 -12.55
C VAL A 165 4.29 -3.10 -11.50
N LEU A 166 3.14 -2.64 -10.99
CA LEU A 166 2.40 -3.38 -9.97
C LEU A 166 1.90 -4.74 -10.47
N LYS A 167 1.48 -4.81 -11.74
CA LYS A 167 1.13 -6.07 -12.40
C LYS A 167 2.35 -6.99 -12.54
N HIS A 168 3.51 -6.45 -12.88
CA HIS A 168 4.75 -7.23 -12.96
C HIS A 168 5.12 -7.84 -11.61
N TYR A 169 5.13 -7.05 -10.53
CA TYR A 169 5.38 -7.58 -9.18
C TYR A 169 4.34 -8.61 -8.74
N SER A 170 3.08 -8.39 -9.12
CA SER A 170 1.99 -9.35 -8.86
C SER A 170 2.22 -10.70 -9.56
N ILE A 171 2.78 -10.69 -10.77
CA ILE A 171 3.15 -11.91 -11.50
C ILE A 171 4.34 -12.59 -10.80
N GLN A 172 5.38 -11.84 -10.41
CA GLN A 172 6.53 -12.41 -9.70
C GLN A 172 6.13 -13.12 -8.39
N LEU A 173 5.13 -12.60 -7.66
CA LEU A 173 4.63 -13.27 -6.45
C LEU A 173 3.91 -14.59 -6.71
N ALA A 174 3.44 -14.83 -7.95
CA ALA A 174 2.86 -16.09 -8.36
C ALA A 174 3.93 -17.16 -8.67
N ASP A 175 5.18 -16.76 -8.89
CA ASP A 175 6.28 -17.67 -9.16
C ASP A 175 6.72 -18.42 -7.89
N ASN A 176 7.44 -19.53 -8.08
CA ASN A 176 8.03 -20.33 -7.01
C ASN A 176 9.28 -19.65 -6.42
N LEU A 177 9.04 -18.54 -5.72
CA LEU A 177 10.06 -17.77 -5.01
C LEU A 177 10.29 -18.27 -3.58
N THR A 178 11.52 -18.06 -3.09
CA THR A 178 11.82 -18.28 -1.67
C THR A 178 11.07 -17.28 -0.79
N TYR A 179 11.01 -17.54 0.52
CA TYR A 179 10.37 -16.61 1.45
C TYR A 179 11.05 -15.23 1.48
N GLN A 180 12.39 -15.19 1.34
CA GLN A 180 13.13 -13.93 1.33
C GLN A 180 12.85 -13.12 0.08
N ASP A 181 12.86 -13.77 -1.09
CA ASP A 181 12.57 -13.09 -2.36
C ASP A 181 11.14 -12.54 -2.38
N LYS A 182 10.16 -13.28 -1.83
CA LYS A 182 8.78 -12.77 -1.68
C LYS A 182 8.73 -11.52 -0.80
N ASN A 183 9.53 -11.45 0.27
CA ASN A 183 9.57 -10.25 1.12
C ASN A 183 10.08 -9.03 0.35
N ILE A 184 11.12 -9.20 -0.48
CA ILE A 184 11.63 -8.13 -1.35
C ILE A 184 10.52 -7.64 -2.28
N ILE A 185 9.77 -8.55 -2.91
CA ILE A 185 8.67 -8.14 -3.79
C ILE A 185 7.53 -7.45 -3.03
N TYR A 186 7.17 -7.90 -1.83
CA TYR A 186 6.18 -7.19 -1.00
C TYR A 186 6.65 -5.76 -0.69
N ASP A 187 7.92 -5.58 -0.31
CA ASP A 187 8.47 -4.26 -0.04
C ASP A 187 8.48 -3.37 -1.29
N LYS A 188 8.82 -3.92 -2.47
CA LYS A 188 8.68 -3.21 -3.75
C LYS A 188 7.24 -2.78 -4.04
N ILE A 189 6.25 -3.65 -3.79
CA ILE A 189 4.82 -3.31 -3.95
C ILE A 189 4.42 -2.16 -3.03
N PHE A 190 4.76 -2.23 -1.74
CA PHE A 190 4.39 -1.18 -0.79
C PHE A 190 5.05 0.14 -1.11
N THR A 191 6.32 0.13 -1.50
CA THR A 191 7.05 1.33 -1.94
C THR A 191 6.38 1.94 -3.16
N LEU A 192 6.07 1.13 -4.18
CA LEU A 192 5.40 1.60 -5.39
C LEU A 192 4.01 2.20 -5.12
N LEU A 193 3.24 1.60 -4.20
CA LEU A 193 1.93 2.14 -3.79
C LEU A 193 2.07 3.48 -3.06
N GLU A 194 3.08 3.59 -2.18
CA GLU A 194 3.41 4.81 -1.46
C GLU A 194 3.83 5.94 -2.41
N ASP A 195 4.72 5.64 -3.37
CA ASP A 195 5.16 6.58 -4.41
C ASP A 195 3.96 7.09 -5.22
N TYR A 196 3.07 6.20 -5.67
CA TYR A 196 1.87 6.60 -6.40
C TYR A 196 0.95 7.51 -5.58
N ILE A 197 0.72 7.16 -4.31
CA ILE A 197 -0.16 7.92 -3.41
C ILE A 197 0.42 9.29 -3.09
N THR A 198 1.75 9.40 -3.03
CA THR A 198 2.44 10.65 -2.71
C THR A 198 2.56 11.55 -3.93
N GLU A 199 2.87 10.99 -5.10
CA GLU A 199 3.24 11.79 -6.28
C GLU A 199 2.13 11.95 -7.32
N VAL A 200 1.31 10.91 -7.52
CA VAL A 200 0.35 10.85 -8.64
C VAL A 200 -1.07 11.12 -8.17
N LEU A 201 -1.47 10.51 -7.06
CA LEU A 201 -2.82 10.63 -6.54
C LEU A 201 -3.24 12.09 -6.25
N PRO A 202 -2.39 12.98 -5.70
CA PRO A 202 -2.73 14.39 -5.53
C PRO A 202 -3.13 15.08 -6.82
N LEU A 203 -2.39 14.81 -7.90
CA LEU A 203 -2.68 15.37 -9.21
C LEU A 203 -4.00 14.82 -9.76
N LYS A 204 -4.25 13.52 -9.59
CA LYS A 204 -5.51 12.88 -9.96
C LYS A 204 -6.70 13.50 -9.24
N LEU A 205 -6.58 13.75 -7.94
CA LEU A 205 -7.61 14.40 -7.13
C LEU A 205 -7.88 15.84 -7.60
N LYS A 206 -6.83 16.59 -7.97
CA LYS A 206 -6.95 17.94 -8.53
C LYS A 206 -7.68 17.96 -9.88
N LEU A 207 -7.50 16.92 -10.69
CA LEU A 207 -8.11 16.80 -12.03
C LEU A 207 -9.45 16.05 -12.02
N ASP A 208 -9.93 15.56 -10.86
CA ASP A 208 -11.15 14.77 -10.77
C ASP A 208 -12.40 15.67 -10.68
N ASP A 209 -13.03 15.88 -11.83
CA ASP A 209 -14.34 16.55 -11.92
C ASP A 209 -15.51 15.62 -11.54
N SER A 210 -15.26 14.31 -11.42
CA SER A 210 -16.26 13.24 -11.38
C SER A 210 -16.52 12.64 -10.00
N ASN A 211 -15.84 13.12 -8.96
CA ASN A 211 -15.92 12.60 -7.59
C ASN A 211 -15.59 11.09 -7.47
N MET A 212 -14.84 10.54 -8.43
CA MET A 212 -14.46 9.13 -8.48
C MET A 212 -13.69 8.68 -7.24
N TYR A 213 -12.97 9.62 -6.61
CA TYR A 213 -12.09 9.33 -5.48
C TYR A 213 -12.71 9.60 -4.10
N LYS A 214 -14.01 9.93 -3.99
CA LYS A 214 -14.65 10.24 -2.69
C LYS A 214 -14.40 9.18 -1.60
N ASN A 215 -14.45 7.91 -1.98
CA ASN A 215 -14.34 6.79 -1.04
C ASN A 215 -12.90 6.54 -0.53
N ILE A 216 -11.87 7.10 -1.19
CA ILE A 216 -10.48 6.98 -0.75
C ILE A 216 -10.00 8.17 0.10
N ILE A 217 -10.72 9.31 0.11
CA ILE A 217 -10.25 10.55 0.77
C ILE A 217 -9.96 10.32 2.26
N SER A 218 -10.86 9.67 2.98
CA SER A 218 -10.67 9.40 4.42
C SER A 218 -9.44 8.52 4.72
N GLN A 219 -9.13 7.57 3.83
CA GLN A 219 -7.95 6.71 3.96
C GLN A 219 -6.68 7.50 3.61
N TYR A 220 -6.76 8.34 2.58
CA TYR A 220 -5.67 9.23 2.19
C TYR A 220 -5.30 10.23 3.30
N GLU A 221 -6.28 10.81 3.99
CA GLU A 221 -6.04 11.69 5.15
C GLU A 221 -5.38 10.97 6.33
N LYS A 222 -5.70 9.68 6.54
CA LYS A 222 -4.99 8.85 7.52
C LYS A 222 -3.56 8.60 7.08
N PHE A 223 -3.35 8.30 5.81
CA PHE A 223 -2.02 8.09 5.23
C PHE A 223 -1.12 9.33 5.39
N ASP A 224 -1.66 10.54 5.20
CA ASP A 224 -0.90 11.79 5.26
C ASP A 224 -0.17 11.98 6.60
N ARG A 225 -0.73 11.45 7.70
CA ARG A 225 -0.10 11.48 9.04
C ARG A 225 1.24 10.75 9.11
N PHE A 226 1.45 9.79 8.21
CA PHE A 226 2.67 8.97 8.15
C PHE A 226 3.73 9.54 7.20
N THR A 227 3.45 10.65 6.52
CA THR A 227 4.41 11.29 5.60
C THR A 227 5.42 12.19 6.34
N VAL A 228 5.18 12.49 7.63
CA VAL A 228 6.00 13.40 8.43
C VAL A 228 6.60 12.68 9.63
N GLY A 229 7.91 12.80 9.80
CA GLY A 229 8.64 12.28 10.96
C GLY A 229 9.12 10.84 10.81
N LYS A 230 9.86 10.36 11.82
CA LYS A 230 10.40 9.00 11.84
C LYS A 230 9.32 8.04 12.36
N LEU A 231 8.88 7.14 11.49
CA LEU A 231 7.91 6.11 11.83
C LEU A 231 8.55 5.01 12.69
N ASP A 232 7.80 4.50 13.66
CA ASP A 232 8.17 3.27 14.32
C ASP A 232 7.73 2.03 13.51
N VAL A 233 8.09 0.83 13.98
CA VAL A 233 7.78 -0.42 13.26
C VAL A 233 6.27 -0.66 13.16
N LYS A 234 5.50 -0.29 14.19
CA LYS A 234 4.03 -0.44 14.20
C LYS A 234 3.38 0.56 13.26
N ASP A 235 3.85 1.80 13.23
CA ASP A 235 3.38 2.84 12.32
C ASP A 235 3.69 2.50 10.85
N THR A 236 4.83 1.85 10.59
CA THR A 236 5.16 1.34 9.25
C THR A 236 4.14 0.28 8.80
N ILE A 237 3.69 -0.59 9.70
CA ILE A 237 2.66 -1.60 9.41
C ILE A 237 1.29 -0.97 9.21
N GLU A 238 0.92 0.01 10.03
CA GLU A 238 -0.32 0.78 9.88
C GLU A 238 -0.36 1.52 8.53
N LYS A 239 0.74 2.17 8.15
CA LYS A 239 0.89 2.77 6.82
C LYS A 239 0.66 1.74 5.71
N ARG A 240 1.29 0.56 5.76
CA ARG A 240 1.11 -0.52 4.77
C ARG A 240 -0.33 -1.01 4.69
N MET A 241 -1.02 -1.11 5.82
CA MET A 241 -2.44 -1.47 5.86
C MET A 241 -3.31 -0.44 5.13
N ILE A 242 -3.09 0.85 5.37
CA ILE A 242 -3.82 1.94 4.68
C ILE A 242 -3.52 1.91 3.18
N LEU A 243 -2.25 1.73 2.78
CA LEU A 243 -1.85 1.59 1.38
C LEU A 243 -2.59 0.44 0.69
N LEU A 244 -2.73 -0.73 1.34
CA LEU A 244 -3.54 -1.83 0.80
C LEU A 244 -5.00 -1.42 0.66
N GLY A 245 -5.58 -0.77 1.66
CA GLY A 245 -6.96 -0.31 1.64
C GLY A 245 -7.26 0.57 0.43
N ILE A 246 -6.39 1.55 0.16
CA ILE A 246 -6.50 2.44 -1.02
C ILE A 246 -6.26 1.64 -2.31
N SER A 247 -5.26 0.76 -2.34
CA SER A 247 -4.92 -0.04 -3.53
C SER A 247 -6.07 -0.93 -4.01
N ARG A 248 -6.89 -1.43 -3.09
CA ARG A 248 -8.08 -2.24 -3.43
C ARG A 248 -9.14 -1.47 -4.20
N GLN A 249 -9.16 -0.14 -4.11
CA GLN A 249 -10.07 0.71 -4.86
C GLN A 249 -9.45 1.19 -6.19
N LEU A 250 -8.13 1.36 -6.24
CA LEU A 250 -7.45 1.95 -7.41
C LEU A 250 -6.84 0.93 -8.39
N PHE A 251 -6.45 -0.25 -7.90
CA PHE A 251 -5.57 -1.18 -8.63
C PHE A 251 -6.12 -2.60 -8.69
N THR A 252 -7.43 -2.79 -8.68
CA THR A 252 -8.07 -4.13 -8.67
C THR A 252 -7.53 -5.11 -9.73
N HIS A 253 -7.19 -4.62 -10.92
CA HIS A 253 -6.65 -5.43 -12.02
C HIS A 253 -5.12 -5.59 -12.00
N SER A 254 -4.41 -4.61 -11.44
CA SER A 254 -2.94 -4.60 -11.37
C SER A 254 -2.39 -5.25 -10.11
N LEU A 255 -3.20 -5.25 -9.04
CA LEU A 255 -2.98 -5.99 -7.79
C LEU A 255 -4.20 -6.90 -7.57
N PRO A 256 -4.23 -8.07 -8.23
CA PRO A 256 -5.35 -9.00 -8.17
C PRO A 256 -5.65 -9.44 -6.73
N LEU A 257 -6.89 -9.90 -6.50
CA LEU A 257 -7.37 -10.29 -5.16
C LEU A 257 -6.42 -11.28 -4.45
N VAL A 258 -5.90 -12.27 -5.18
CA VAL A 258 -4.96 -13.28 -4.65
C VAL A 258 -3.67 -12.65 -4.15
N VAL A 259 -3.13 -11.68 -4.88
CA VAL A 259 -1.89 -11.00 -4.50
C VAL A 259 -2.14 -10.03 -3.35
N ALA A 260 -3.28 -9.34 -3.35
CA ALA A 260 -3.70 -8.52 -2.22
C ALA A 260 -3.86 -9.37 -0.94
N GLU A 261 -4.46 -10.57 -1.03
CA GLU A 261 -4.57 -11.53 0.06
C GLU A 261 -3.21 -11.91 0.63
N GLN A 262 -2.24 -12.21 -0.25
CA GLN A 262 -0.87 -12.47 0.18
C GLN A 262 -0.24 -11.27 0.93
N CYS A 263 -0.48 -10.05 0.46
CA CYS A 263 -0.01 -8.84 1.14
C CYS A 263 -0.66 -8.69 2.53
N TYR A 264 -1.98 -8.88 2.66
CA TYR A 264 -2.65 -8.89 3.97
C TYR A 264 -2.06 -9.96 4.91
N VAL A 265 -1.85 -11.17 4.41
CA VAL A 265 -1.23 -12.27 5.18
C VAL A 265 0.19 -11.92 5.61
N LYS A 266 0.98 -11.22 4.77
CA LYS A 266 2.31 -10.73 5.13
C LYS A 266 2.23 -9.73 6.30
N ILE A 267 1.39 -8.71 6.18
CA ILE A 267 1.22 -7.70 7.24
C ILE A 267 0.74 -8.35 8.55
N LEU A 268 -0.20 -9.30 8.49
CA LEU A 268 -0.67 -10.05 9.65
C LEU A 268 0.47 -10.83 10.32
N LYS A 269 1.36 -11.46 9.56
CA LYS A 269 2.54 -12.16 10.09
C LYS A 269 3.52 -11.20 10.76
N ASP A 270 3.80 -10.08 10.14
CA ASP A 270 4.71 -9.07 10.68
C ASP A 270 4.18 -8.50 12.01
N LEU A 271 2.88 -8.20 12.06
CA LEU A 271 2.27 -7.64 13.25
C LEU A 271 2.22 -8.63 14.42
N ARG A 272 1.96 -9.92 14.15
CA ARG A 272 2.11 -10.99 15.16
C ARG A 272 3.55 -11.09 15.68
N GLN A 273 4.54 -10.96 14.79
CA GLN A 273 5.95 -10.97 15.19
C GLN A 273 6.29 -9.77 16.07
N ILE A 274 5.76 -8.58 15.76
CA ILE A 274 5.89 -7.36 16.58
C ILE A 274 5.29 -7.58 17.97
N ILE A 275 4.09 -8.16 18.07
CA ILE A 275 3.44 -8.44 19.35
C ILE A 275 4.31 -9.37 20.21
N ILE A 276 4.90 -10.40 19.61
CA ILE A 276 5.75 -11.36 20.34
C ILE A 276 7.08 -10.71 20.76
N SER A 277 7.71 -9.90 19.89
CA SER A 277 9.02 -9.30 20.16
C SER A 277 8.95 -8.10 21.11
N THR A 278 7.79 -7.43 21.19
CA THR A 278 7.61 -6.23 22.00
C THR A 278 7.52 -6.57 23.49
N LYS A 279 8.49 -6.08 24.26
CA LYS A 279 8.54 -6.23 25.72
C LYS A 279 7.64 -5.24 26.47
N ILE A 280 7.41 -4.06 25.89
CA ILE A 280 6.63 -2.98 26.52
C ILE A 280 5.14 -3.28 26.38
N ALA A 281 4.44 -3.44 27.50
CA ALA A 281 3.02 -3.83 27.52
C ALA A 281 2.11 -2.88 26.73
N SER A 282 2.29 -1.56 26.86
CA SER A 282 1.46 -0.57 26.14
C SER A 282 1.65 -0.64 24.62
N LYS A 283 2.89 -0.81 24.14
CA LYS A 283 3.18 -0.97 22.70
C LYS A 283 2.67 -2.30 22.17
N LYS A 284 2.76 -3.36 22.97
CA LYS A 284 2.22 -4.68 22.64
C LYS A 284 0.70 -4.63 22.49
N GLU A 285 0.02 -3.94 23.41
CA GLU A 285 -1.43 -3.72 23.34
C GLU A 285 -1.83 -2.88 22.12
N ALA A 286 -1.06 -1.83 21.79
CA ALA A 286 -1.30 -1.02 20.59
C ALA A 286 -1.13 -1.84 19.29
N ALA A 287 -0.08 -2.66 19.20
CA ALA A 287 0.14 -3.56 18.07
C ALA A 287 -0.97 -4.63 17.96
N TYR A 288 -1.46 -5.11 19.10
CA TYR A 288 -2.58 -6.04 19.15
C TYR A 288 -3.90 -5.42 18.69
N LYS A 289 -4.22 -4.18 19.11
CA LYS A 289 -5.38 -3.46 18.61
C LYS A 289 -5.33 -3.28 17.08
N LEU A 290 -4.17 -2.89 16.56
CA LEU A 290 -3.95 -2.80 15.11
C LEU A 290 -4.13 -4.16 14.42
N LEU A 291 -3.81 -5.27 15.09
CA LEU A 291 -4.01 -6.61 14.54
C LEU A 291 -5.49 -6.94 14.39
N ILE A 292 -6.31 -6.59 15.38
CA ILE A 292 -7.76 -6.77 15.33
C ILE A 292 -8.35 -5.93 14.18
N GLU A 293 -7.94 -4.67 14.02
CA GLU A 293 -8.36 -3.82 12.90
C GLU A 293 -7.95 -4.41 11.54
N LEU A 294 -6.72 -4.93 11.43
CA LEU A 294 -6.23 -5.58 10.21
C LEU A 294 -6.99 -6.87 9.88
N ILE A 295 -7.35 -7.67 10.90
CA ILE A 295 -8.21 -8.85 10.73
C ILE A 295 -9.60 -8.41 10.25
N GLU A 296 -10.15 -7.33 10.80
CA GLU A 296 -11.43 -6.78 10.37
C GLU A 296 -11.39 -6.37 8.89
N ASP A 297 -10.41 -5.55 8.51
CA ASP A 297 -10.23 -5.08 7.14
C ASP A 297 -9.99 -6.24 6.16
N TYR A 298 -9.19 -7.23 6.56
CA TYR A 298 -8.94 -8.42 5.73
C TYR A 298 -10.23 -9.22 5.47
N ASN A 299 -11.05 -9.45 6.50
CA ASN A 299 -12.30 -10.19 6.32
C ASN A 299 -13.34 -9.36 5.55
N ILE A 300 -13.54 -8.10 5.94
CA ILE A 300 -14.62 -7.26 5.39
C ILE A 300 -14.28 -6.73 4.00
N ARG A 301 -13.08 -6.19 3.78
CA ARG A 301 -12.75 -5.53 2.50
C ARG A 301 -12.28 -6.51 1.44
N LEU A 302 -11.71 -7.64 1.85
CA LEU A 302 -11.14 -8.61 0.93
C LEU A 302 -11.98 -9.89 0.85
N LEU A 303 -12.04 -10.67 1.92
CA LEU A 303 -12.65 -12.01 1.88
C LEU A 303 -14.16 -11.97 1.62
N SER A 304 -14.86 -10.93 2.05
CA SER A 304 -16.31 -10.77 1.75
C SER A 304 -16.59 -10.69 0.24
N THR A 305 -15.62 -10.23 -0.55
CA THR A 305 -15.71 -10.11 -2.02
C THR A 305 -15.12 -11.32 -2.75
N LYS A 306 -14.57 -12.30 -2.01
CA LYS A 306 -13.89 -13.47 -2.58
C LYS A 306 -14.89 -14.50 -3.10
N ILE A 307 -14.92 -14.64 -4.42
CA ILE A 307 -15.79 -15.61 -5.11
C ILE A 307 -15.12 -16.99 -5.19
N TYR A 308 -13.84 -17.03 -5.57
CA TYR A 308 -13.08 -18.27 -5.76
C TYR A 308 -12.28 -18.63 -4.51
N TRP A 309 -12.39 -19.89 -4.10
CA TRP A 309 -11.68 -20.46 -2.95
C TRP A 309 -11.02 -21.74 -3.39
N ASP A 310 -9.72 -21.88 -3.14
CA ASP A 310 -8.95 -23.08 -3.54
C ASP A 310 -9.50 -24.34 -2.88
N LYS A 311 -10.01 -24.21 -1.64
CA LYS A 311 -10.63 -25.30 -0.88
C LYS A 311 -12.07 -24.93 -0.51
N PRO A 312 -13.05 -25.81 -0.81
CA PRO A 312 -14.44 -25.62 -0.36
C PRO A 312 -14.59 -25.49 1.16
N SER A 313 -13.77 -26.22 1.92
CA SER A 313 -13.74 -26.14 3.40
C SER A 313 -13.48 -24.73 3.91
N ASP A 314 -12.52 -24.02 3.31
CA ASP A 314 -12.11 -22.69 3.76
C ASP A 314 -13.22 -21.67 3.50
N ARG A 315 -13.99 -21.88 2.42
CA ARG A 315 -15.19 -21.10 2.10
C ARG A 315 -16.30 -21.33 3.13
N GLU A 316 -16.53 -22.57 3.54
CA GLU A 316 -17.54 -22.92 4.54
C GLU A 316 -17.19 -22.36 5.93
N GLU A 317 -15.93 -22.49 6.34
CA GLU A 317 -15.43 -21.88 7.57
C GLU A 317 -15.61 -20.37 7.57
N TYR A 318 -15.29 -19.71 6.45
CA TYR A 318 -15.49 -18.27 6.31
C TYR A 318 -16.97 -17.89 6.35
N LYS A 319 -17.86 -18.67 5.73
CA LYS A 319 -19.32 -18.42 5.78
C LYS A 319 -19.86 -18.48 7.21
N LEU A 320 -19.43 -19.48 7.99
CA LEU A 320 -19.82 -19.61 9.40
C LEU A 320 -19.38 -18.37 10.20
N PHE A 321 -18.10 -18.01 10.08
CA PHE A 321 -17.55 -16.80 10.69
C PHE A 321 -18.30 -15.53 10.27
N TRP A 322 -18.57 -15.36 8.97
CA TRP A 322 -19.25 -14.19 8.42
C TRP A 322 -20.68 -14.05 8.92
N ASN A 323 -21.39 -15.17 9.08
CA ASN A 323 -22.74 -15.19 9.63
C ASN A 323 -22.74 -14.82 11.12
N GLU A 324 -21.78 -15.31 11.90
CA GLU A 324 -21.61 -14.91 13.31
C GLU A 324 -21.28 -13.42 13.43
N TYR A 325 -20.35 -12.92 12.62
CA TYR A 325 -20.00 -11.50 12.58
C TYR A 325 -21.20 -10.61 12.22
N LYS A 326 -21.99 -10.98 11.20
CA LYS A 326 -23.22 -10.25 10.85
C LYS A 326 -24.28 -10.24 11.96
N LYS A 327 -24.39 -11.32 12.74
CA LYS A 327 -25.28 -11.37 13.91
C LYS A 327 -24.80 -10.39 14.98
N LEU A 328 -23.49 -10.35 15.25
CA LEU A 328 -22.89 -9.40 16.19
C LEU A 328 -23.07 -7.94 15.73
N GLN A 329 -22.98 -7.64 14.44
CA GLN A 329 -23.17 -6.27 13.94
C GLN A 329 -24.55 -5.70 14.29
N LYS A 330 -25.59 -6.53 14.46
CA LYS A 330 -26.94 -6.06 14.82
C LYS A 330 -27.01 -5.51 16.24
N SER A 331 -26.18 -6.01 17.17
CA SER A 331 -26.15 -5.53 18.57
C SER A 331 -25.23 -4.32 18.76
N LYS A 332 -24.65 -3.77 17.68
CA LYS A 332 -23.73 -2.62 17.74
C LYS A 332 -24.39 -1.34 18.25
N GLU A 333 -25.67 -1.15 17.93
CA GLU A 333 -26.44 0.05 18.33
C GLU A 333 -26.93 0.00 19.78
N GLU A 334 -27.07 -1.21 20.34
CA GLU A 334 -27.56 -1.44 21.70
C GLU A 334 -26.46 -1.27 22.76
N ASP A 335 -25.27 -1.84 22.51
CA ASP A 335 -24.14 -1.81 23.44
C ASP A 335 -22.80 -1.91 22.70
N LEU A 336 -22.18 -0.75 22.46
CA LEU A 336 -20.92 -0.65 21.72
C LEU A 336 -19.76 -1.36 22.43
N GLU A 337 -19.69 -1.29 23.76
CA GLU A 337 -18.56 -1.85 24.51
C GLU A 337 -18.62 -3.39 24.49
N LYS A 338 -19.81 -3.94 24.71
CA LYS A 338 -20.04 -5.38 24.60
C LYS A 338 -19.83 -5.89 23.19
N TYR A 339 -20.26 -5.12 22.17
CA TYR A 339 -20.02 -5.44 20.77
C TYR A 339 -18.52 -5.56 20.46
N GLU A 340 -17.71 -4.57 20.86
CA GLU A 340 -16.27 -4.58 20.60
C GLU A 340 -15.58 -5.77 21.28
N LYS A 341 -15.93 -6.06 22.54
CA LYS A 341 -15.43 -7.25 23.26
C LYS A 341 -15.79 -8.56 22.54
N GLN A 342 -17.04 -8.71 22.09
CA GLN A 342 -17.49 -9.92 21.41
C GLN A 342 -16.87 -10.07 20.01
N LYS A 343 -16.70 -8.97 19.28
CA LYS A 343 -16.01 -8.91 17.99
C LYS A 343 -14.57 -9.39 18.15
N GLU A 344 -13.88 -8.87 19.16
CA GLU A 344 -12.50 -9.25 19.47
C GLU A 344 -12.40 -10.76 19.78
N VAL A 345 -13.27 -11.29 20.63
CA VAL A 345 -13.32 -12.73 20.93
C VAL A 345 -13.55 -13.58 19.68
N LEU A 346 -14.49 -13.19 18.81
CA LEU A 346 -14.78 -13.90 17.56
C LEU A 346 -13.54 -13.95 16.66
N PHE A 347 -12.86 -12.81 16.48
CA PHE A 347 -11.71 -12.68 15.61
C PHE A 347 -10.51 -13.48 16.13
N ILE A 348 -10.20 -13.38 17.43
CA ILE A 348 -9.12 -14.18 18.04
C ILE A 348 -9.42 -15.66 17.92
N LYS A 349 -10.64 -16.13 18.23
CA LYS A 349 -10.98 -17.55 18.16
C LYS A 349 -10.81 -18.12 16.75
N ALA A 350 -11.29 -17.39 15.75
CA ALA A 350 -11.15 -17.78 14.34
C ALA A 350 -9.67 -17.81 13.91
N ASP A 351 -8.89 -16.80 14.29
CA ASP A 351 -7.46 -16.74 13.97
C ASP A 351 -6.66 -17.83 14.71
N LEU A 352 -6.98 -18.09 15.98
CA LEU A 352 -6.37 -19.12 16.81
C LEU A 352 -6.53 -20.51 16.19
N LYS A 353 -7.74 -20.85 15.68
CA LYS A 353 -7.99 -22.11 14.97
C LYS A 353 -7.05 -22.27 13.76
N LYS A 354 -6.87 -21.20 12.98
CA LYS A 354 -5.98 -21.19 11.81
C LYS A 354 -4.52 -21.33 12.21
N LEU A 355 -4.09 -20.66 13.28
CA LEU A 355 -2.72 -20.73 13.78
C LEU A 355 -2.37 -22.12 14.33
N GLN A 356 -3.32 -22.79 15.00
CA GLN A 356 -3.14 -24.15 15.51
C GLN A 356 -3.06 -25.21 14.40
N ALA A 357 -3.80 -25.01 13.30
CA ALA A 357 -3.75 -25.90 12.14
C ALA A 357 -2.53 -25.66 11.23
N ALA A 358 -1.80 -24.56 11.43
CA ALA A 358 -0.66 -24.21 10.59
C ALA A 358 0.55 -25.11 10.88
N ARG A 359 1.31 -25.45 9.83
CA ARG A 359 2.55 -26.26 9.97
C ARG A 359 3.69 -25.54 10.70
N ARG A 360 3.65 -24.21 10.73
CA ARG A 360 4.70 -23.37 11.35
C ARG A 360 4.42 -23.21 12.84
N ASP A 361 5.49 -23.15 13.63
CA ASP A 361 5.36 -22.86 15.06
C ASP A 361 4.86 -21.43 15.32
N TYR A 362 3.65 -21.36 15.91
CA TYR A 362 2.99 -20.15 16.39
C TYR A 362 2.70 -20.22 17.89
N SER A 363 3.36 -21.11 18.64
CA SER A 363 3.15 -21.33 20.08
C SER A 363 3.07 -20.03 20.89
N LYS A 364 4.04 -19.13 20.72
CA LYS A 364 4.10 -17.84 21.46
C LYS A 364 2.89 -16.93 21.22
N ILE A 365 2.41 -16.84 19.98
CA ILE A 365 1.22 -16.01 19.67
C ILE A 365 -0.06 -16.72 20.11
N VAL A 366 -0.11 -18.05 20.02
CA VAL A 366 -1.21 -18.88 20.54
C VAL A 366 -1.36 -18.69 22.05
N ASP A 367 -0.27 -18.70 22.80
CA ASP A 367 -0.28 -18.47 24.25
C ASP A 367 -0.74 -17.05 24.58
N PHE A 368 -0.28 -16.05 23.81
CA PHE A 368 -0.76 -14.68 23.95
C PHE A 368 -2.27 -14.55 23.69
N TYR A 369 -2.79 -15.20 22.64
CA TYR A 369 -4.23 -15.21 22.34
C TYR A 369 -5.05 -15.91 23.43
N LYS A 370 -4.56 -17.03 23.97
CA LYS A 370 -5.24 -17.71 25.09
C LYS A 370 -5.30 -16.80 26.32
N ALA A 371 -4.21 -16.12 26.66
CA ALA A 371 -4.20 -15.14 27.74
C ALA A 371 -5.22 -14.02 27.50
N LYS A 372 -5.28 -13.47 26.28
CA LYS A 372 -6.30 -12.48 25.90
C LYS A 372 -7.73 -13.00 26.01
N LEU A 373 -7.99 -14.23 25.58
CA LEU A 373 -9.32 -14.84 25.74
C LEU A 373 -9.70 -15.07 27.21
N VAL A 374 -8.73 -15.31 28.10
CA VAL A 374 -8.96 -15.36 29.55
C VAL A 374 -9.27 -13.97 30.10
N GLU A 375 -8.50 -12.94 29.71
CA GLU A 375 -8.76 -11.52 30.08
C GLU A 375 -10.17 -11.07 29.66
N LEU A 376 -10.63 -11.49 28.47
CA LEU A 376 -11.96 -11.20 27.94
C LEU A 376 -13.09 -12.08 28.54
N GLY A 377 -12.76 -13.02 29.43
CA GLY A 377 -13.73 -13.94 30.04
C GLY A 377 -14.26 -15.05 29.11
N ALA A 378 -13.67 -15.21 27.93
CA ALA A 378 -14.08 -16.18 26.91
C ALA A 378 -13.41 -17.55 27.03
N MET A 379 -12.38 -17.68 27.89
CA MET A 379 -11.66 -18.92 28.20
C MET A 379 -11.37 -18.98 29.71
N ARG A 380 -11.36 -20.19 30.30
CA ARG A 380 -11.02 -20.39 31.72
C ARG A 380 -9.57 -20.85 31.85
N GLU A 381 -8.83 -20.27 32.77
CA GLU A 381 -7.50 -20.75 33.14
C GLU A 381 -7.62 -21.93 34.12
N ILE A 382 -7.13 -23.10 33.72
CA ILE A 382 -7.06 -24.27 34.60
C ILE A 382 -5.69 -24.27 35.27
N LYS A 383 -5.65 -23.99 36.57
CA LYS A 383 -4.41 -24.06 37.35
C LYS A 383 -3.88 -25.50 37.33
N ASN A 384 -2.67 -25.69 36.83
CA ASN A 384 -2.02 -26.99 36.80
C ASN A 384 -1.62 -27.42 38.23
N LYS A 385 -2.58 -27.98 38.98
CA LYS A 385 -2.39 -28.53 40.33
C LYS A 385 -1.97 -30.01 40.31
N CYS A 386 -1.47 -30.53 39.19
CA CYS A 386 -0.90 -31.88 39.17
C CYS A 386 0.46 -31.88 39.88
N LYS A 387 0.51 -32.45 41.09
CA LYS A 387 1.78 -32.88 41.69
C LYS A 387 2.30 -34.02 40.81
N THR A 388 3.39 -33.79 40.07
CA THR A 388 4.08 -34.85 39.32
C THR A 388 4.36 -36.02 40.26
N SER A 389 4.07 -37.24 39.82
CA SER A 389 4.23 -38.48 40.61
C SER A 389 5.63 -38.61 41.22
N GLU A 390 6.68 -38.07 40.60
CA GLU A 390 8.04 -38.00 41.15
C GLU A 390 8.14 -37.33 42.52
N LYS A 391 7.36 -36.26 42.78
CA LYS A 391 7.33 -35.60 44.10
C LYS A 391 6.56 -36.41 45.15
N ILE A 392 5.69 -37.31 44.71
CA ILE A 392 4.96 -38.25 45.58
C ILE A 392 5.89 -39.44 45.91
N TYR A 393 6.52 -40.04 44.91
CA TYR A 393 7.49 -41.14 45.08
C TYR A 393 8.71 -40.72 45.92
N SER A 394 9.26 -39.53 45.72
CA SER A 394 10.39 -39.03 46.55
C SER A 394 10.00 -38.72 48.00
N ARG A 395 8.73 -38.41 48.27
CA ARG A 395 8.21 -38.27 49.64
C ARG A 395 8.02 -39.62 50.32
N ILE A 396 7.45 -40.59 49.61
CA ILE A 396 7.27 -41.97 50.11
C ILE A 396 8.63 -42.60 50.42
N LYS A 397 9.60 -42.50 49.51
CA LYS A 397 10.98 -43.01 49.73
C LYS A 397 11.72 -42.35 50.90
N ARG A 398 11.37 -41.09 51.23
CA ARG A 398 11.91 -40.37 52.41
C ARG A 398 11.20 -40.74 53.71
N GLN A 399 9.96 -41.20 53.65
CA GLN A 399 9.20 -41.68 54.81
C GLN A 399 9.63 -43.12 55.15
N GLU A 400 9.79 -44.00 54.16
CA GLU A 400 10.31 -45.36 54.37
C GLU A 400 11.72 -45.36 54.98
N LYS A 401 12.59 -44.40 54.60
CA LYS A 401 13.92 -44.25 55.23
C LYS A 401 13.90 -43.74 56.68
N LYS A 402 12.80 -43.16 57.15
CA LYS A 402 12.66 -42.68 58.53
C LYS A 402 12.07 -43.72 59.48
N GLU A 403 11.40 -44.75 58.96
CA GLU A 403 10.83 -45.84 59.76
C GLU A 403 11.81 -47.00 60.01
N ILE A 404 12.97 -46.99 59.33
CA ILE A 404 14.03 -48.01 59.45
C ILE A 404 15.27 -47.43 60.19
N GLY A 405 15.16 -46.24 60.79
CA GLY A 405 16.25 -45.53 61.47
C GLY A 405 16.19 -45.63 62.97
#